data_AF-A0A2V3HQF8-F1
#
_entry.id   AF-A0A2V3HQF8-F1
#
_cell.length_a   1.000
_cell.length_b   1.000
_cell.length_c   1.000
_cell.angle_alpha   90.00
_cell.angle_beta   90.00
_cell.angle_gamma   90.00
#
_symmetry.space_group_name_H-M   'P 1'
#
loop_
_entity.id
_entity.type
_entity.pdbx_description
1 polymer ?
#
loop_
_entity_poly.entity_id
_entity_poly.type
_entity_poly.pdbx_seq_one_letter_code
_entity_poly.pdbx_strand_id
1 'polypeptide(L)'
;MTSSSSWVRLQLRFPPFDASAHDPAQMPVAEVSWPDDPSSPTSVLNLGNDSGWFIQRELVTESPAGGVHLSSSPKAEEESQPRETIRSGWCLSPHPLHKAARTLIPWGVILLILGIVIHALEPVLLRWGVMPDTLASSVKIGMLDYPLLFVAAAPLILAPLLIRVIANVIDVRWQHEFAKDP
;
A
#
# COMPACT_ATOMS: atom_id res chain seq x y z
N MET A 1 -0.70 32.33 -47.32
CA MET A 1 0.13 31.36 -46.57
C MET A 1 -0.66 30.98 -45.34
N THR A 2 -1.33 29.83 -45.40
CA THR A 2 -2.22 29.35 -44.32
C THR A 2 -1.35 28.86 -43.17
N SER A 3 -1.40 29.58 -42.03
CA SER A 3 -0.80 29.12 -40.78
C SER A 3 -1.51 27.83 -40.38
N SER A 4 -0.86 26.69 -40.60
CA SER A 4 -1.38 25.40 -40.19
C SER A 4 -1.24 25.32 -38.68
N SER A 5 -2.35 25.46 -37.95
CA SER A 5 -2.37 25.35 -36.50
C SER A 5 -2.05 23.90 -36.09
N SER A 6 -0.82 23.63 -35.63
CA SER A 6 -0.48 22.33 -35.06
C SER A 6 -1.12 22.18 -33.68
N TRP A 7 -1.70 21.01 -33.44
CA TRP A 7 -2.25 20.58 -32.16
C TRP A 7 -1.43 19.40 -31.64
N VAL A 8 -1.29 19.31 -30.33
CA VAL A 8 -0.73 18.13 -29.67
C VAL A 8 -1.90 17.29 -29.18
N ARG A 9 -1.90 16.00 -29.52
CA ARG A 9 -2.83 15.00 -28.98
C ARG A 9 -2.05 14.08 -28.04
N LEU A 10 -2.50 13.96 -26.80
CA LEU A 10 -2.02 13.00 -25.81
C LEU A 10 -3.11 11.98 -25.55
N GLN A 11 -2.82 10.71 -25.85
CA GLN A 11 -3.64 9.57 -25.50
C GLN A 11 -2.91 8.75 -24.46
N LEU A 12 -3.59 8.40 -23.37
CA LEU A 12 -3.01 7.60 -22.32
C LEU A 12 -4.01 6.58 -21.78
N ARG A 13 -3.49 5.42 -21.40
CA ARG A 13 -4.20 4.41 -20.63
C ARG A 13 -3.36 4.07 -19.42
N PHE A 14 -3.77 4.59 -18.26
CA PHE A 14 -3.05 4.38 -17.01
C PHE A 14 -3.49 3.08 -16.32
N PRO A 15 -2.54 2.26 -15.82
CA PRO A 15 -2.89 1.12 -14.99
C PRO A 15 -3.58 1.55 -13.69
N PRO A 16 -4.64 0.86 -13.26
CA PRO A 16 -5.17 1.03 -11.91
C PRO A 16 -4.16 0.49 -10.89
N PHE A 17 -4.44 0.72 -9.60
CA PHE A 17 -3.57 0.25 -8.50
C PHE A 17 -3.30 -1.26 -8.56
N ASP A 18 -4.27 -2.06 -9.01
CA ASP A 18 -4.11 -3.49 -9.27
C ASP A 18 -4.15 -3.80 -10.78
N ALA A 19 -3.07 -3.46 -11.46
CA ALA A 19 -2.95 -3.61 -12.91
C ALA A 19 -3.08 -5.07 -13.38
N SER A 20 -2.62 -6.04 -12.58
CA SER A 20 -2.67 -7.47 -12.90
C SER A 20 -4.09 -8.04 -12.94
N ALA A 21 -5.01 -7.45 -12.19
CA ALA A 21 -6.40 -7.89 -12.13
C ALA A 21 -7.28 -7.35 -13.26
N HIS A 22 -6.75 -6.44 -14.10
CA HIS A 22 -7.53 -5.73 -15.12
C HIS A 22 -7.01 -6.03 -16.53
N ASP A 23 -7.94 -6.26 -17.46
CA ASP A 23 -7.63 -6.31 -18.88
C ASP A 23 -7.42 -4.89 -19.41
N PRO A 24 -6.22 -4.52 -19.87
CA PRO A 24 -5.95 -3.18 -20.39
C PRO A 24 -6.86 -2.82 -21.57
N ALA A 25 -7.24 -3.78 -22.42
CA ALA A 25 -8.04 -3.50 -23.61
C ALA A 25 -9.47 -3.00 -23.27
N GLN A 26 -9.97 -3.34 -22.09
CA GLN A 26 -11.31 -2.92 -21.61
C GLN A 26 -11.29 -1.58 -20.87
N MET A 27 -10.10 -1.02 -20.62
CA MET A 27 -9.98 0.22 -19.86
C MET A 27 -10.08 1.45 -20.76
N PRO A 28 -10.79 2.51 -20.31
CA PRO A 28 -10.99 3.72 -21.08
C PRO A 28 -9.64 4.40 -21.37
N VAL A 29 -9.53 4.93 -22.59
CA VAL A 29 -8.39 5.76 -23.01
C VAL A 29 -8.74 7.20 -22.69
N ALA A 30 -7.87 7.90 -21.96
CA ALA A 30 -8.00 9.33 -21.77
C ALA A 30 -7.32 10.05 -22.92
N GLU A 31 -8.05 10.95 -23.57
CA GLU A 31 -7.54 11.81 -24.63
C GLU A 31 -7.57 13.27 -24.18
N VAL A 32 -6.43 13.95 -24.33
CA VAL A 32 -6.25 15.36 -24.02
C VAL A 32 -5.58 16.03 -25.21
N SER A 33 -6.02 17.22 -25.60
CA SER A 33 -5.40 17.97 -26.68
C SER A 33 -5.21 19.44 -26.36
N TRP A 34 -4.14 20.03 -26.90
CA TRP A 34 -3.79 21.44 -26.72
C TRP A 34 -3.11 22.01 -27.96
N PRO A 35 -3.17 23.34 -28.20
CA PRO A 35 -2.44 23.95 -29.30
C PRO A 35 -0.93 23.83 -29.08
N ASP A 36 -0.20 23.47 -30.13
CA ASP A 36 1.26 23.39 -30.12
C ASP A 36 1.88 24.77 -29.92
N ASP A 37 2.94 24.82 -29.10
CA ASP A 37 3.66 26.05 -28.81
C ASP A 37 4.95 26.11 -29.65
N PRO A 38 5.06 27.02 -30.63
CA PRO A 38 6.24 27.14 -31.48
C PRO A 38 7.50 27.54 -30.70
N SER A 39 7.37 28.06 -29.47
CA SER A 39 8.51 28.40 -28.61
C SER A 39 9.09 27.20 -27.85
N SER A 40 8.32 26.11 -27.71
CA SER A 40 8.72 24.88 -27.03
C SER A 40 8.19 23.67 -27.82
N PRO A 41 8.91 23.20 -28.84
CA PRO A 41 8.42 22.15 -29.72
C PRO A 41 8.14 20.88 -28.92
N THR A 42 6.90 20.41 -28.96
CA THR A 42 6.49 19.23 -28.23
C THR A 42 7.03 17.96 -28.91
N SER A 43 7.72 17.11 -28.16
CA SER A 43 8.24 15.84 -28.69
C SER A 43 7.13 14.83 -28.95
N VAL A 44 7.28 14.04 -30.01
CA VAL A 44 6.47 12.84 -30.25
C VAL A 44 6.93 11.76 -29.27
N LEU A 45 5.97 11.14 -28.57
CA LEU A 45 6.24 10.10 -27.58
C LEU A 45 5.33 8.91 -27.88
N ASN A 46 5.90 7.72 -28.01
CA ASN A 46 5.11 6.50 -28.10
C ASN A 46 5.72 5.47 -27.16
N LEU A 47 5.01 5.20 -26.07
CA LEU A 47 5.40 4.23 -25.06
C LEU A 47 4.27 3.23 -24.85
N GLY A 48 4.58 1.94 -25.00
CA GLY A 48 3.62 0.86 -24.84
C GLY A 48 2.90 0.49 -26.13
N ASN A 49 1.77 -0.20 -25.99
CA ASN A 49 0.97 -0.67 -27.11
C ASN A 49 -0.53 -0.64 -26.79
N ASP A 50 -1.35 -0.68 -27.83
CA ASP A 50 -2.81 -0.56 -27.70
C ASP A 50 -3.44 -1.77 -26.99
N SER A 51 -2.76 -2.92 -26.98
CA SER A 51 -3.16 -4.12 -26.21
C SER A 51 -2.84 -4.02 -24.71
N GLY A 52 -2.13 -2.98 -24.28
CA GLY A 52 -1.58 -2.82 -22.95
C GLY A 52 -1.81 -1.42 -22.39
N TRP A 53 -0.94 -1.03 -21.46
CA TRP A 53 -0.86 0.33 -20.94
C TRP A 53 0.04 1.14 -21.86
N PHE A 54 -0.42 2.32 -22.25
CA PHE A 54 0.33 3.14 -23.20
C PHE A 54 0.19 4.64 -22.93
N ILE A 55 1.16 5.36 -23.45
CA ILE A 55 1.18 6.82 -23.52
C ILE A 55 1.66 7.18 -24.93
N GLN A 56 0.78 7.81 -25.70
CA GLN A 56 1.03 8.27 -27.06
C GLN A 56 0.83 9.79 -27.12
N ARG A 57 1.81 10.49 -27.67
CA ARG A 57 1.79 11.93 -27.90
C ARG A 57 2.15 12.18 -29.34
N GLU A 58 1.25 12.77 -30.09
CA GLU A 58 1.38 13.01 -31.52
C GLU A 58 1.03 14.45 -31.88
N LEU A 59 1.63 14.94 -32.97
CA LEU A 59 1.33 16.25 -33.55
C LEU A 59 0.27 16.07 -34.64
N VAL A 60 -0.87 16.71 -34.47
CA VAL A 60 -2.03 16.63 -35.37
C VAL A 60 -2.26 18.00 -36.00
N THR A 61 -2.53 18.02 -37.30
CA THR A 61 -2.74 19.26 -38.07
C THR A 61 -4.14 19.87 -37.84
N GLU A 62 -5.07 19.07 -37.34
CA GLU A 62 -6.46 19.47 -37.08
C GLU A 62 -6.79 19.27 -35.60
N SER A 63 -7.67 20.13 -35.06
CA SER A 63 -8.15 19.98 -33.69
C SER A 63 -8.91 18.66 -33.56
N PRO A 64 -8.53 17.76 -32.64
CA PRO A 64 -9.23 16.49 -32.43
C PRO A 64 -10.72 16.73 -32.13
N ALA A 65 -11.62 15.87 -32.62
CA ALA A 65 -13.06 16.03 -32.37
C ALA A 65 -13.51 15.47 -31.00
N GLY A 66 -12.60 14.88 -30.21
CA GLY A 66 -12.92 14.20 -28.96
C GLY A 66 -11.84 14.37 -27.88
N GLY A 67 -12.22 14.12 -26.62
CA GLY A 67 -11.36 14.28 -25.45
C GLY A 67 -11.48 15.63 -24.75
N VAL A 68 -10.60 15.88 -23.78
CA VAL A 68 -10.53 17.16 -23.06
C VAL A 68 -9.66 18.13 -23.85
N HIS A 69 -10.23 19.29 -24.19
CA HIS A 69 -9.51 20.37 -24.87
C HIS A 69 -8.97 21.37 -23.85
N LEU A 70 -7.66 21.56 -23.86
CA LEU A 70 -7.01 22.63 -23.10
C LEU A 70 -6.85 23.86 -24.01
N SER A 71 -7.16 25.03 -23.45
CA SER A 71 -7.06 26.31 -24.17
C SER A 71 -5.62 26.75 -24.45
N SER A 72 -4.63 26.14 -23.79
CA SER A 72 -3.21 26.45 -23.92
C SER A 72 -2.32 25.24 -23.66
N SER A 73 -1.10 25.26 -24.19
CA SER A 73 -0.07 24.27 -23.86
C SER A 73 0.20 24.25 -22.34
N PRO A 74 0.34 23.07 -21.70
CA PRO A 74 0.76 22.97 -20.32
C PRO A 74 2.13 23.63 -20.16
N LYS A 75 2.19 24.79 -19.48
CA LYS A 75 3.46 25.43 -19.17
C LYS A 75 4.19 24.59 -18.13
N ALA A 76 5.41 24.16 -18.46
CA ALA A 76 6.29 23.47 -17.52
C ALA A 76 6.52 24.27 -16.21
N GLU A 77 6.31 25.59 -16.25
CA GLU A 77 6.57 26.50 -15.13
C GLU A 77 5.40 26.64 -14.14
N GLU A 78 4.14 26.51 -14.57
CA GLU A 78 2.98 26.70 -13.67
C GLU A 78 2.65 25.47 -12.80
N GLU A 79 3.22 24.30 -13.12
CA GLU A 79 3.08 23.07 -12.33
C GLU A 79 4.21 22.89 -11.31
N SER A 80 5.01 23.94 -11.07
CA SER A 80 6.06 23.97 -10.04
C SER A 80 5.52 24.41 -8.68
N GLN A 81 4.29 24.07 -8.31
CA GLN A 81 4.05 23.89 -6.88
C GLN A 81 4.87 22.67 -6.49
N PRO A 82 5.79 22.76 -5.52
CA PRO A 82 6.64 21.64 -5.16
C PRO A 82 5.74 20.44 -4.89
N ARG A 83 5.92 19.36 -5.64
CA ARG A 83 5.19 18.08 -5.46
C ARG A 83 5.27 17.56 -4.01
N GLU A 84 6.18 18.13 -3.23
CA GLU A 84 6.29 18.12 -1.76
C GLU A 84 4.96 18.44 -1.04
N THR A 85 4.14 19.39 -1.51
CA THR A 85 2.91 19.81 -0.81
C THR A 85 1.74 18.84 -0.96
N ILE A 86 1.73 18.01 -2.01
CA ILE A 86 0.66 17.00 -2.23
C ILE A 86 1.06 15.63 -1.65
N ARG A 87 2.33 15.44 -1.24
CA ARG A 87 2.87 14.16 -0.76
C ARG A 87 3.64 14.22 0.55
N SER A 88 3.49 15.29 1.34
CA SER A 88 4.09 15.37 2.67
C SER A 88 3.50 14.27 3.58
N GLY A 89 4.28 13.21 3.83
CA GLY A 89 3.92 12.09 4.70
C GLY A 89 3.93 10.70 4.05
N TRP A 90 3.77 10.59 2.71
CA TRP A 90 3.82 9.30 2.00
C TRP A 90 5.24 8.73 1.86
N CYS A 91 6.25 9.54 2.15
CA CYS A 91 7.67 9.18 2.07
C CYS A 91 8.23 8.60 3.38
N LEU A 92 7.47 8.65 4.49
CA LEU A 92 7.98 8.12 5.76
C LEU A 92 8.00 6.60 5.71
N SER A 93 9.21 6.06 5.85
CA SER A 93 9.42 4.63 6.00
C SER A 93 8.73 4.17 7.29
N PRO A 94 7.98 3.05 7.27
CA PRO A 94 7.31 2.56 8.46
C PRO A 94 8.33 2.23 9.55
N HIS A 95 7.96 2.44 10.82
CA HIS A 95 8.86 2.12 11.93
C HIS A 95 9.39 0.68 11.84
N PRO A 96 10.68 0.41 12.14
CA PRO A 96 11.27 -0.94 12.11
C PRO A 96 10.57 -1.96 13.04
N LEU A 97 9.74 -1.49 13.97
CA LEU A 97 8.93 -2.32 14.85
C LEU A 97 7.88 -3.13 14.08
N HIS A 98 7.38 -2.62 12.94
CA HIS A 98 6.49 -3.39 12.06
C HIS A 98 7.18 -4.61 11.49
N LYS A 99 8.47 -4.49 11.14
CA LYS A 99 9.28 -5.61 10.67
C LYS A 99 9.49 -6.63 11.80
N ALA A 100 9.82 -6.17 13.00
CA ALA A 100 9.96 -7.05 14.17
C ALA A 100 8.66 -7.80 14.47
N ALA A 101 7.51 -7.13 14.48
CA ALA A 101 6.20 -7.75 14.66
C ALA A 101 5.93 -8.81 13.59
N ARG A 102 6.17 -8.49 12.31
CA ARG A 102 5.92 -9.39 11.18
C ARG A 102 6.78 -10.65 11.23
N THR A 103 8.02 -10.54 11.69
CA THR A 103 8.91 -11.70 11.89
C THR A 103 8.45 -12.57 13.06
N LEU A 104 7.86 -11.99 14.11
CA LEU A 104 7.39 -12.73 15.29
C LEU A 104 6.06 -13.46 15.10
N ILE A 105 5.16 -12.96 14.24
CA ILE A 105 3.84 -13.57 13.97
C ILE A 105 3.93 -15.07 13.64
N PRO A 106 4.72 -15.55 12.65
CA PRO A 106 4.74 -16.97 12.30
C PRO A 106 5.18 -17.85 13.47
N TRP A 107 6.15 -17.40 14.27
CA TRP A 107 6.59 -18.12 15.48
C TRP A 107 5.49 -18.16 16.55
N GLY A 108 4.79 -17.05 16.76
CA GLY A 108 3.64 -16.99 17.67
C GLY A 108 2.51 -17.93 17.23
N VAL A 109 2.22 -18.00 15.93
CA VAL A 109 1.19 -18.90 15.37
C VAL A 109 1.57 -20.37 15.56
N ILE A 110 2.84 -20.75 15.31
CA ILE A 110 3.33 -22.11 15.54
C ILE A 110 3.16 -22.51 17.00
N LEU A 111 3.57 -21.64 17.93
CA LEU A 111 3.44 -21.88 19.37
C LEU A 111 1.98 -21.94 19.83
N LEU A 112 1.10 -21.12 19.25
CA LEU A 112 -0.34 -21.18 19.49
C LEU A 112 -0.94 -22.51 19.06
N ILE A 113 -0.66 -22.96 17.83
CA ILE A 113 -1.15 -24.23 17.31
C ILE A 113 -0.66 -25.38 18.19
N LEU A 114 0.63 -25.39 18.53
CA LEU A 114 1.20 -26.42 19.40
C LEU A 114 0.55 -26.41 20.79
N GLY A 115 0.33 -25.22 21.37
CA GLY A 115 -0.35 -25.07 22.66
C GLY A 115 -1.77 -25.62 22.63
N ILE A 116 -2.54 -25.36 21.57
CA ILE A 116 -3.90 -25.91 21.39
C ILE A 116 -3.85 -27.44 21.29
N VAL A 117 -2.91 -27.99 20.51
CA VAL A 117 -2.76 -29.45 20.36
C VAL A 117 -2.40 -30.11 21.69
N ILE A 118 -1.44 -29.55 22.44
CA ILE A 118 -1.05 -30.08 23.74
C ILE A 118 -2.22 -30.02 24.72
N HIS A 119 -2.95 -28.90 24.76
CA HIS A 119 -4.12 -28.76 25.63
C HIS A 119 -5.25 -29.74 25.27
N ALA A 120 -5.50 -29.96 23.97
CA ALA A 120 -6.48 -30.95 23.53
C ALA A 120 -6.09 -32.39 23.90
N LEU A 121 -4.79 -32.69 23.92
CA LEU A 121 -4.25 -34.01 24.26
C LEU A 121 -3.93 -34.18 25.76
N GLU A 122 -4.08 -33.14 26.57
CA GLU A 122 -3.82 -33.12 28.01
C GLU A 122 -4.30 -34.38 28.77
N PRO A 123 -5.58 -34.84 28.65
CA PRO A 123 -6.03 -36.03 29.38
C PRO A 123 -5.31 -37.32 28.98
N VAL A 124 -4.82 -37.40 27.74
CA VAL A 124 -4.05 -38.54 27.23
C VAL A 124 -2.59 -38.46 27.69
N LEU A 125 -1.99 -37.26 27.64
CA LEU A 125 -0.61 -37.05 28.06
C LEU A 125 -0.41 -37.28 29.57
N LEU A 126 -1.38 -36.88 30.39
CA LEU A 126 -1.38 -37.14 31.84
C LEU A 126 -1.47 -38.65 32.12
N ARG A 127 -2.32 -39.38 31.40
CA ARG A 127 -2.43 -40.84 31.51
C ARG A 127 -1.14 -41.59 31.12
N TRP A 128 -0.42 -41.08 30.14
CA TRP A 128 0.88 -41.66 29.73
C TRP A 128 2.07 -41.18 30.57
N GLY A 129 1.84 -40.28 31.54
CA GLY A 129 2.89 -39.75 32.42
C GLY A 129 3.92 -38.87 31.69
N VAL A 130 3.58 -38.37 30.50
CA VAL A 130 4.49 -37.54 29.68
C VAL A 130 4.41 -36.06 30.07
N MET A 131 3.27 -35.63 30.61
CA MET A 131 3.04 -34.24 31.03
C MET A 131 3.06 -34.14 32.56
N PRO A 132 3.85 -33.21 33.13
CA PRO A 132 3.84 -32.97 34.56
C PRO A 132 2.54 -32.29 35.02
N ASP A 133 2.03 -32.68 36.19
CA ASP A 133 0.80 -32.15 36.78
C ASP A 133 0.83 -30.62 36.98
N THR A 134 2.04 -30.03 37.05
CA THR A 134 2.22 -28.58 37.18
C THR A 134 1.73 -27.81 35.95
N LEU A 135 1.85 -28.38 34.74
CA LEU A 135 1.38 -27.74 33.51
C LEU A 135 -0.13 -27.88 33.32
N ALA A 136 -0.74 -28.92 33.89
CA ALA A 136 -2.19 -29.13 33.93
C ALA A 136 -2.88 -28.35 35.07
N SER A 137 -2.11 -27.59 35.85
CA SER A 137 -2.63 -26.78 36.94
C SER A 137 -3.45 -25.59 36.44
N SER A 138 -4.39 -25.14 37.26
CA SER A 138 -5.18 -23.93 37.02
C SER A 138 -4.72 -22.76 37.90
N VAL A 139 -4.68 -21.56 37.35
CA VAL A 139 -4.47 -20.32 38.08
C VAL A 139 -5.80 -19.62 38.30
N LYS A 140 -6.08 -19.27 39.55
CA LYS A 140 -7.29 -18.56 39.92
C LYS A 140 -7.05 -17.05 39.83
N ILE A 141 -7.76 -16.39 38.91
CA ILE A 141 -7.73 -14.94 38.76
C ILE A 141 -9.13 -14.42 39.09
N GLY A 142 -9.26 -13.82 40.28
CA GLY A 142 -10.56 -13.44 40.83
C GLY A 142 -11.41 -14.66 41.16
N MET A 143 -12.63 -14.72 40.63
CA MET A 143 -13.55 -15.83 40.84
C MET A 143 -13.48 -16.92 39.75
N LEU A 144 -12.62 -16.75 38.75
CA LEU A 144 -12.53 -17.65 37.60
C LEU A 144 -11.20 -18.42 37.58
N ASP A 145 -11.30 -19.72 37.32
CA ASP A 145 -10.16 -20.62 37.20
C ASP A 145 -9.73 -20.71 35.72
N TYR A 146 -8.47 -20.41 35.45
CA TYR A 146 -7.89 -20.43 34.10
C TYR A 146 -6.81 -21.50 34.01
N PRO A 147 -6.71 -22.27 32.91
CA PRO A 147 -5.59 -23.18 32.70
C PRO A 147 -4.26 -22.41 32.70
N LEU A 148 -3.27 -22.89 33.46
CA LEU A 148 -1.96 -22.24 33.59
C LEU A 148 -1.30 -22.04 32.22
N LEU A 149 -1.39 -23.05 31.35
CA LEU A 149 -0.87 -23.00 29.98
C LEU A 149 -1.40 -21.81 29.18
N PHE A 150 -2.70 -21.50 29.31
CA PHE A 150 -3.30 -20.38 28.59
C PHE A 150 -2.81 -19.04 29.15
N VAL A 151 -2.73 -18.91 30.48
CA VAL A 151 -2.21 -17.71 31.14
C VAL A 151 -0.74 -17.47 30.78
N ALA A 152 0.06 -18.53 30.71
CA ALA A 152 1.47 -18.47 30.32
C ALA A 152 1.67 -18.15 28.83
N ALA A 153 0.78 -18.62 27.95
CA ALA A 153 0.82 -18.34 26.51
C ALA A 153 0.27 -16.95 26.14
N ALA A 154 -0.59 -16.36 26.97
CA ALA A 154 -1.25 -15.09 26.69
C ALA A 154 -0.29 -13.94 26.33
N PRO A 155 0.84 -13.71 27.05
CA PRO A 155 1.80 -12.65 26.69
C PRO A 155 2.41 -12.85 25.31
N LEU A 156 2.68 -14.10 24.91
CA LEU A 156 3.26 -14.43 23.62
C LEU A 156 2.29 -14.12 22.47
N ILE A 157 0.99 -14.43 22.66
CA ILE A 157 -0.07 -14.12 21.70
C ILE A 157 -0.30 -12.62 21.61
N LEU A 158 -0.25 -11.93 22.76
CA LEU A 158 -0.52 -10.49 22.84
C LEU A 158 0.66 -9.62 22.37
N ALA A 159 1.90 -10.12 22.48
CA ALA A 159 3.12 -9.41 22.09
C ALA A 159 3.09 -8.80 20.68
N PRO A 160 2.78 -9.52 19.58
CA PRO A 160 2.72 -8.92 18.25
C PRO A 160 1.66 -7.84 18.12
N LEU A 161 0.54 -7.94 18.84
CA LEU A 161 -0.49 -6.91 18.86
C LEU A 161 0.01 -5.64 19.55
N LEU A 162 0.66 -5.77 20.70
CA LEU A 162 1.21 -4.65 21.46
C LEU A 162 2.30 -3.93 20.67
N ILE A 163 3.22 -4.67 20.06
CA ILE A 163 4.26 -4.10 19.20
C ILE A 163 3.63 -3.31 18.05
N ARG A 164 2.55 -3.84 17.45
CA ARG A 164 1.82 -3.15 16.37
C ARG A 164 1.17 -1.86 16.83
N VAL A 165 0.53 -1.86 18.01
CA VAL A 165 -0.07 -0.64 18.59
C VAL A 165 1.01 0.40 18.85
N ILE A 166 2.13 0.00 19.45
CA ILE A 166 3.25 0.92 19.74
C ILE A 166 3.82 1.50 18.44
N ALA A 167 4.06 0.66 17.42
CA ALA A 167 4.58 1.10 16.14
C ALA A 167 3.64 2.12 15.46
N ASN A 168 2.33 1.87 15.46
CA ASN A 168 1.35 2.80 14.93
C ASN A 168 1.34 4.14 15.69
N VAL A 169 1.42 4.11 17.02
CA VAL A 169 1.47 5.33 17.83
C VAL A 169 2.72 6.16 17.50
N ILE A 170 3.87 5.51 17.31
CA ILE A 170 5.11 6.19 16.95
C ILE A 170 5.01 6.78 15.53
N ASP A 171 4.51 6.02 14.56
CA ASP A 171 4.32 6.50 13.19
C ASP A 171 3.41 7.75 13.16
N VAL A 172 2.30 7.76 13.91
CA VAL A 172 1.40 8.92 14.01
C VAL A 172 2.11 10.12 14.63
N ARG A 173 2.93 9.92 15.65
CA ARG A 173 3.71 11.02 16.26
C ARG A 173 4.71 11.59 15.26
N TRP A 174 5.43 10.75 14.52
CA TRP A 174 6.37 11.19 13.49
C TRP A 174 5.70 11.94 12.35
N GLN A 175 4.51 11.49 11.91
CA GLN A 175 3.71 12.22 10.93
C GLN A 175 3.28 13.59 11.45
N HIS A 176 2.90 13.70 12.72
CA HIS A 176 2.49 14.96 13.32
C HIS A 176 3.66 15.95 13.50
N GLU A 177 4.85 15.48 13.86
CA GLU A 177 6.06 16.30 13.93
C GLU A 177 6.50 16.76 12.53
N PHE A 178 6.52 15.86 11.53
CA PHE A 178 6.83 16.21 10.14
C PHE A 178 5.83 17.21 9.54
N ALA A 179 4.55 17.13 9.91
CA ALA A 179 3.54 18.10 9.46
C ALA A 179 3.70 19.50 10.09
N LYS A 180 4.41 19.62 11.22
CA LYS A 180 4.65 20.89 11.91
C LYS A 180 5.90 21.61 11.40
N ASP A 181 6.89 20.88 10.92
CA ASP A 181 8.15 21.40 10.36
C ASP A 181 8.57 20.51 9.17
N PRO A 182 8.07 20.80 7.96
CA PRO A 182 8.21 19.93 6.78
C PRO A 182 9.62 19.86 6.21
#